data_AF-A0A2Y9K0K5-F1
#
_entry.id   AF-A0A2Y9K0K5-F1
#
_cell.length_a   1.000
_cell.length_b   1.000
_cell.length_c   1.000
_cell.angle_alpha   90.00
_cell.angle_beta   90.00
_cell.angle_gamma   90.00
#
_symmetry.space_group_name_H-M   'P 1'
#
loop_
_entity.id
_entity.type
_entity.pdbx_description
1 polymer ?
#
loop_
_entity_poly.entity_id
_entity_poly.type
_entity_poly.pdbx_seq_one_letter_code
_entity_poly.pdbx_strand_id
1 'polypeptide(L)'
;MGYLLTFHLSYKVRFRLLLLFLLCLTVVGWATSNYFVGAIQDIPKAKDLMANFNKVLVWGKEETLTKEDSVKKADLDDCPSVSPHLKGPNKLVFKPDLTLEEVAAKNPQVHRGRHHPEECKALQRVAILIPHRNREKHLMYLLEHLHPFLQRQQLDYGIYVIHQAGSKKFNRAKLLNVGYLEALKDENWDCFIFHDVDLVPENDLNLYKCEEQPKHLVVGRNSTGYRLRYSGYFGGVTALSREQFFKVNGFSNNYWGWGGEDDDLRLR
;
A
#
# COMPACT_ATOMS: atom_id res chain seq x y z
N MET A 1 12.78 22.03 71.31
CA MET A 1 13.68 23.00 70.66
C MET A 1 13.54 22.83 69.15
N GLY A 2 12.76 23.68 68.49
CA GLY A 2 12.63 23.68 67.03
C GLY A 2 13.32 24.93 66.47
N TYR A 3 14.33 24.75 65.64
CA TYR A 3 14.96 25.84 64.89
C TYR A 3 14.30 25.94 63.52
N LEU A 4 13.61 27.06 63.26
CA LEU A 4 13.15 27.45 61.93
C LEU A 4 14.30 28.14 61.20
N LEU A 5 14.85 27.52 60.15
CA LEU A 5 15.92 28.10 59.35
C LEU A 5 15.29 28.94 58.21
N THR A 6 15.23 30.27 58.39
CA THR A 6 14.78 31.19 57.33
C THR A 6 15.94 31.51 56.37
N PHE A 7 15.90 30.99 55.15
CA PHE A 7 16.85 31.35 54.09
C PHE A 7 16.52 32.74 53.50
N HIS A 8 17.29 33.75 53.89
CA HIS A 8 17.26 35.07 53.23
C HIS A 8 18.03 35.00 51.90
N LEU A 9 17.32 34.69 50.81
CA LEU A 9 17.89 34.72 49.48
C LEU A 9 18.11 36.18 49.03
N SER A 10 19.37 36.55 48.78
CA SER A 10 19.77 37.91 48.38
C SER A 10 19.01 38.39 47.13
N TYR A 11 18.67 39.69 47.09
CA TYR A 11 17.92 40.34 46.01
C TYR A 11 18.48 40.03 44.61
N LYS A 12 19.82 39.92 44.48
CA LYS A 12 20.50 39.55 43.23
C LYS A 12 20.12 38.14 42.73
N VAL A 13 19.90 37.19 43.62
CA VAL A 13 19.55 35.80 43.27
C VAL A 13 18.07 35.71 42.88
N ARG A 14 17.19 36.44 43.59
CA ARG A 14 15.77 36.56 43.24
C ARG A 14 15.58 37.19 41.85
N PHE A 15 16.36 38.24 41.54
CA PHE A 15 16.33 38.88 40.23
C PHE A 15 16.80 37.94 39.11
N ARG A 16 17.86 37.15 39.33
CA ARG A 16 18.33 36.14 38.36
C ARG A 16 17.32 35.01 38.15
N LEU A 17 16.65 34.54 39.21
CA LEU A 17 15.58 33.54 39.10
C LEU A 17 14.37 34.07 38.33
N LEU A 18 13.97 35.32 38.56
CA LEU A 18 12.90 35.99 37.81
C LEU A 18 13.24 36.11 36.31
N LEU A 19 14.48 36.48 35.99
CA LEU A 19 14.96 36.52 34.60
C LEU A 19 14.94 35.14 33.93
N LEU A 20 15.39 34.09 34.62
CA LEU A 20 15.35 32.73 34.12
C LEU A 20 13.92 32.24 33.91
N PHE A 21 13.01 32.56 34.83
CA PHE A 21 11.60 32.17 34.72
C PHE A 21 10.92 32.86 33.53
N LEU A 22 11.16 34.16 33.34
CA LEU A 22 10.69 34.90 32.17
C LEU A 22 11.23 34.31 30.86
N LEU A 23 12.50 33.91 30.83
CA LEU A 23 13.13 33.30 29.66
C LEU A 23 12.58 31.89 29.37
N CYS A 24 12.25 31.11 30.40
CA CYS A 24 11.54 29.83 30.22
C CYS A 24 10.13 30.04 29.67
N LEU A 25 9.39 31.04 30.17
CA LEU A 25 8.04 31.35 29.67
C LEU A 25 8.05 31.78 28.21
N THR A 26 9.05 32.55 27.77
CA THR A 26 9.16 32.96 26.37
C THR A 26 9.51 31.78 25.45
N VAL A 27 10.38 30.86 25.87
CA VAL A 27 10.72 29.65 25.12
C VAL A 27 9.53 28.70 25.01
N VAL A 28 8.78 28.49 26.10
CA VAL A 28 7.57 27.64 26.10
C VAL A 28 6.46 28.28 25.25
N GLY A 29 6.27 29.60 25.34
CA GLY A 29 5.33 30.33 24.48
C GLY A 29 5.69 30.23 23.00
N TRP A 30 6.99 30.33 22.68
CA TRP A 30 7.47 30.19 21.31
C TRP A 30 7.31 28.77 20.77
N ALA A 31 7.63 27.74 21.57
CA ALA A 31 7.45 26.35 21.19
C ALA A 31 5.97 26.01 20.96
N THR A 32 5.09 26.37 21.90
CA THR A 32 3.64 26.13 21.79
C THR A 32 3.00 26.88 20.63
N SER A 33 3.45 28.10 20.33
CA SER A 33 3.00 28.85 19.15
C SER A 33 3.40 28.16 17.83
N ASN A 34 4.64 27.67 17.71
CA ASN A 34 5.07 26.96 16.50
C ASN A 34 4.31 25.64 16.29
N TYR A 35 4.03 24.90 17.36
CA TYR A 35 3.20 23.70 17.28
C TYR A 35 1.75 24.01 16.87
N PHE A 36 1.16 25.08 17.41
CA PHE A 36 -0.20 25.48 17.06
C PHE A 36 -0.31 25.98 15.62
N VAL A 37 0.68 26.73 15.14
CA VAL A 37 0.77 27.16 13.72
C VAL A 37 0.92 25.96 12.79
N GLY A 38 1.73 24.96 13.14
CA GLY A 38 1.86 23.70 12.39
C GLY A 38 0.54 22.94 12.30
N ALA A 39 -0.16 22.76 13.43
CA ALA A 39 -1.46 22.11 13.46
C ALA A 39 -2.54 22.87 12.66
N ILE A 40 -2.52 24.21 12.69
CA ILE A 40 -3.41 25.05 11.88
C ILE A 40 -3.11 24.93 10.39
N GLN A 41 -1.88 24.66 9.95
CA GLN A 41 -1.57 24.45 8.53
C GLN A 41 -1.97 23.06 8.02
N ASP A 42 -1.96 22.05 8.88
CA ASP A 42 -2.32 20.67 8.50
C ASP A 42 -3.84 20.48 8.32
N ILE A 43 -4.66 21.18 9.11
CA ILE A 43 -6.13 21.11 9.04
C ILE A 43 -6.71 21.57 7.67
N PRO A 44 -6.32 22.73 7.09
CA PRO A 44 -6.72 23.16 5.76
C PRO A 44 -6.26 22.18 4.68
N LYS A 45 -5.06 21.61 4.82
CA LYS A 45 -4.49 20.67 3.85
C LYS A 45 -5.28 19.36 3.79
N ALA A 46 -5.72 18.86 4.94
CA ALA A 46 -6.61 17.70 5.03
C ALA A 46 -8.01 18.00 4.45
N LYS A 47 -8.55 19.20 4.68
CA LYS A 47 -9.84 19.63 4.10
C LYS A 47 -9.76 19.77 2.58
N ASP A 48 -8.68 20.31 2.05
CA ASP A 48 -8.45 20.49 0.62
C ASP A 48 -8.25 19.13 -0.09
N LEU A 49 -7.55 18.20 0.57
CA LEU A 49 -7.45 16.80 0.11
C LEU A 49 -8.85 16.17 0.02
N MET A 50 -9.67 16.27 1.07
CA MET A 50 -11.03 15.71 1.08
C MET A 50 -11.96 16.38 0.04
N ALA A 51 -11.82 17.69 -0.18
CA ALA A 51 -12.57 18.41 -1.20
C ALA A 51 -12.18 17.97 -2.62
N ASN A 52 -10.88 17.80 -2.89
CA ASN A 52 -10.39 17.26 -4.15
C ASN A 52 -10.81 15.80 -4.36
N PHE A 53 -10.80 14.96 -3.31
CA PHE A 53 -11.31 13.59 -3.37
C PHE A 53 -12.80 13.54 -3.72
N ASN A 54 -13.63 14.36 -3.07
CA ASN A 54 -15.06 14.45 -3.40
C ASN A 54 -15.28 14.97 -4.83
N LYS A 55 -14.46 15.92 -5.30
CA LYS A 55 -14.52 16.43 -6.67
C LYS A 55 -14.15 15.36 -7.70
N VAL A 56 -13.14 14.54 -7.43
CA VAL A 56 -12.76 13.39 -8.28
C VAL A 56 -13.89 12.35 -8.31
N LEU A 57 -14.54 12.07 -7.17
CA LEU A 57 -15.69 11.16 -7.10
C LEU A 57 -16.88 11.67 -7.94
N VAL A 58 -17.12 12.99 -7.93
CA VAL A 58 -18.18 13.63 -8.72
C VAL A 58 -17.83 13.63 -10.21
N TRP A 59 -16.59 13.96 -10.57
CA TRP A 59 -16.12 13.94 -11.96
C TRP A 59 -16.17 12.53 -12.57
N GLY A 60 -15.78 11.51 -11.79
CA GLY A 60 -15.91 10.11 -12.20
C GLY A 60 -17.35 9.65 -12.39
N LYS A 61 -18.33 10.34 -11.79
CA LYS A 61 -19.78 10.08 -11.97
C LYS A 61 -20.35 10.80 -13.19
N GLU A 62 -19.78 11.95 -13.55
CA GLU A 62 -20.22 12.78 -14.69
C GLU A 62 -19.61 12.26 -16.01
N GLU A 63 -18.35 11.82 -16.01
CA GLU A 63 -17.71 11.19 -17.17
C GLU A 63 -18.32 9.81 -17.51
N THR A 64 -18.87 9.08 -16.54
CA THR A 64 -19.61 7.84 -16.79
C THR A 64 -20.96 8.06 -17.51
N LEU A 65 -21.48 9.28 -17.53
CA LEU A 65 -22.82 9.60 -18.07
C LEU A 65 -22.81 10.17 -19.49
N THR A 66 -21.65 10.52 -20.05
CA THR A 66 -21.59 11.23 -21.35
C THR A 66 -20.78 10.53 -22.44
N LYS A 67 -20.48 9.23 -22.31
CA LYS A 67 -19.80 8.48 -23.37
C LYS A 67 -20.30 7.05 -23.53
N GLU A 68 -21.62 6.90 -23.67
CA GLU A 68 -22.20 5.72 -24.34
C GLU A 68 -22.24 5.97 -25.85
N ASP A 69 -21.09 5.81 -26.51
CA ASP A 69 -21.09 5.47 -27.92
C ASP A 69 -21.41 3.97 -28.02
N SER A 70 -22.56 3.70 -28.60
CA SER A 70 -23.22 2.41 -28.70
C SER A 70 -22.39 1.37 -29.45
N VAL A 71 -21.68 0.53 -28.71
CA VAL A 71 -21.45 -0.87 -29.08
C VAL A 71 -22.30 -1.69 -28.13
N LYS A 72 -23.27 -2.46 -28.64
CA LYS A 72 -24.01 -3.44 -27.85
C LYS A 72 -23.03 -4.49 -27.34
N LYS A 73 -22.38 -4.21 -26.20
CA LYS A 73 -21.69 -5.22 -25.41
C LYS A 73 -22.79 -6.15 -24.93
N ALA A 74 -22.77 -7.41 -25.38
CA ALA A 74 -23.62 -8.41 -24.76
C ALA A 74 -23.38 -8.34 -23.24
N ASP A 75 -24.45 -8.29 -22.46
CA ASP A 75 -24.35 -8.29 -21.00
C ASP A 75 -23.75 -9.64 -20.60
N LEU A 76 -22.46 -9.65 -20.30
CA LEU A 76 -21.73 -10.85 -19.93
C LEU A 76 -22.13 -11.24 -18.51
N ASP A 77 -22.41 -12.52 -18.30
CA ASP A 77 -22.62 -13.05 -16.96
C ASP A 77 -21.37 -12.83 -16.08
N ASP A 78 -21.59 -12.74 -14.77
CA ASP A 78 -20.50 -12.67 -13.80
C ASP A 78 -19.63 -13.93 -13.84
N CYS A 79 -18.31 -13.78 -13.66
CA CYS A 79 -17.40 -14.90 -13.55
C CYS A 79 -17.77 -15.77 -12.33
N PRO A 80 -17.56 -17.10 -12.40
CA PRO A 80 -17.87 -17.98 -11.28
C PRO A 80 -17.02 -17.64 -10.05
N SER A 81 -17.59 -17.84 -8.85
CA SER A 81 -16.93 -17.57 -7.57
C SER A 81 -15.59 -18.30 -7.39
N VAL A 82 -15.47 -19.46 -8.03
CA VAL A 82 -14.24 -20.24 -8.20
C VAL A 82 -14.01 -20.43 -9.69
N SER A 83 -12.86 -19.95 -10.18
CA SER A 83 -12.54 -20.07 -11.60
C SER A 83 -12.34 -21.54 -12.01
N PRO A 84 -12.89 -21.98 -13.16
CA PRO A 84 -12.63 -23.31 -13.70
C PRO A 84 -11.22 -23.44 -14.30
N HIS A 85 -10.43 -22.35 -14.37
CA HIS A 85 -9.11 -22.35 -14.98
C HIS A 85 -7.97 -22.61 -13.98
N LEU A 86 -8.27 -22.73 -12.69
CA LEU A 86 -7.28 -23.02 -11.65
C LEU A 86 -6.65 -24.40 -11.86
N LYS A 87 -5.34 -24.50 -11.67
CA LYS A 87 -4.55 -25.72 -11.89
C LYS A 87 -3.99 -26.31 -10.60
N GLY A 88 -4.02 -25.57 -9.50
CA GLY A 88 -3.40 -25.97 -8.25
C GLY A 88 -1.89 -25.68 -8.25
N PRO A 89 -1.08 -26.59 -7.68
CA PRO A 89 0.38 -26.42 -7.61
C PRO A 89 1.02 -26.22 -8.98
N ASN A 90 1.93 -25.25 -9.06
CA ASN A 90 2.71 -24.94 -10.24
C ASN A 90 4.21 -25.03 -9.92
N LYS A 91 4.96 -25.71 -10.77
CA LYS A 91 6.42 -25.80 -10.64
C LYS A 91 7.05 -24.52 -11.17
N LEU A 92 7.71 -23.77 -10.29
CA LEU A 92 8.40 -22.54 -10.66
C LEU A 92 9.71 -22.84 -11.41
N VAL A 93 9.98 -22.08 -12.47
CA VAL A 93 11.19 -22.20 -13.28
C VAL A 93 11.73 -20.79 -13.56
N PHE A 94 12.97 -20.53 -13.17
CA PHE A 94 13.58 -19.20 -13.29
C PHE A 94 14.70 -19.22 -14.32
N LYS A 95 14.39 -18.78 -15.55
CA LYS A 95 15.36 -18.74 -16.65
C LYS A 95 16.38 -17.60 -16.49
N PRO A 96 17.69 -17.85 -16.48
CA PRO A 96 18.69 -16.79 -16.26
C PRO A 96 18.66 -15.65 -17.30
N ASP A 97 18.25 -15.97 -18.52
CA ASP A 97 18.24 -15.13 -19.73
C ASP A 97 16.84 -14.60 -20.10
N LEU A 98 15.84 -14.76 -19.22
CA LEU A 98 14.50 -14.24 -19.42
C LEU A 98 14.50 -12.73 -19.74
N THR A 99 13.75 -12.35 -20.78
CA THR A 99 13.55 -10.97 -21.21
C THR A 99 12.10 -10.52 -21.02
N LEU A 100 11.87 -9.21 -20.98
CA LEU A 100 10.51 -8.67 -20.87
C LEU A 100 9.69 -8.95 -22.13
N GLU A 101 10.33 -8.96 -23.29
CA GLU A 101 9.73 -9.28 -24.59
C GLU A 101 9.20 -10.72 -24.60
N GLU A 102 9.93 -11.67 -24.03
CA GLU A 102 9.46 -13.04 -23.87
C GLU A 102 8.26 -13.13 -22.92
N VAL A 103 8.27 -12.38 -21.82
CA VAL A 103 7.14 -12.33 -20.88
C VAL A 103 5.90 -11.75 -21.56
N ALA A 104 6.05 -10.66 -22.33
CA ALA A 104 4.97 -10.04 -23.08
C ALA A 104 4.44 -10.96 -24.19
N ALA A 105 5.32 -11.63 -24.93
CA ALA A 105 4.93 -12.56 -26.00
C ALA A 105 4.13 -13.76 -25.48
N LYS A 106 4.42 -14.23 -24.25
CA LYS A 106 3.64 -15.30 -23.59
C LYS A 106 2.29 -14.83 -23.04
N ASN A 107 2.07 -13.51 -22.94
CA ASN A 107 0.87 -12.90 -22.37
C ASN A 107 0.28 -11.84 -23.32
N PRO A 108 -0.13 -12.21 -24.56
CA PRO A 108 -0.58 -11.25 -25.57
C PRO A 108 -1.85 -10.48 -25.20
N GLN A 109 -2.68 -11.02 -24.30
CA GLN A 109 -3.90 -10.40 -23.78
C GLN A 109 -3.62 -9.35 -22.69
N VAL A 110 -2.37 -9.24 -22.22
CA VAL A 110 -2.00 -8.24 -21.24
C VAL A 110 -1.62 -6.96 -21.96
N HIS A 111 -2.37 -5.88 -21.70
CA HIS A 111 -2.13 -4.57 -22.30
C HIS A 111 -1.76 -3.56 -21.22
N ARG A 112 -0.57 -2.97 -21.35
CA ARG A 112 -0.01 -2.00 -20.38
C ARG A 112 -0.06 -2.50 -18.92
N GLY A 113 0.17 -3.81 -18.72
CA GLY A 113 0.14 -4.43 -17.39
C GLY A 113 -1.27 -4.67 -16.82
N ARG A 114 -2.32 -4.53 -17.63
CA ARG A 114 -3.71 -4.83 -17.26
C ARG A 114 -4.29 -5.98 -18.07
N HIS A 115 -5.27 -6.66 -17.49
CA HIS A 115 -6.06 -7.70 -18.14
C HIS A 115 -7.39 -7.88 -17.41
N HIS A 116 -8.45 -8.19 -18.16
CA HIS A 116 -9.73 -8.66 -17.64
C HIS A 116 -10.18 -9.87 -18.48
N PRO A 117 -10.98 -10.80 -17.91
CA PRO A 117 -11.60 -11.87 -18.69
C PRO A 117 -12.50 -11.31 -19.80
N GLU A 118 -12.57 -11.98 -20.94
CA GLU A 118 -13.40 -11.57 -22.09
C GLU A 118 -14.75 -12.29 -22.10
N GLU A 119 -14.80 -13.47 -21.46
CA GLU A 119 -15.93 -14.39 -21.44
C GLU A 119 -16.93 -14.14 -20.32
N CYS A 120 -16.55 -13.38 -19.29
CA CYS A 120 -17.39 -13.08 -18.13
C CYS A 120 -16.96 -11.75 -17.48
N LYS A 121 -17.82 -11.21 -16.62
CA LYS A 121 -17.50 -10.02 -15.82
C LYS A 121 -16.78 -10.40 -14.53
N ALA A 122 -15.55 -9.92 -14.35
CA ALA A 122 -14.77 -10.22 -13.14
C ALA A 122 -15.49 -9.73 -11.87
N LEU A 123 -15.47 -10.56 -10.83
CA LEU A 123 -16.13 -10.26 -9.54
C LEU A 123 -15.41 -9.16 -8.73
N GLN A 124 -14.11 -8.95 -8.97
CA GLN A 124 -13.32 -7.92 -8.31
C GLN A 124 -12.30 -7.33 -9.27
N ARG A 125 -12.14 -6.01 -9.21
CA ARG A 125 -11.00 -5.30 -9.78
C ARG A 125 -9.86 -5.24 -8.76
N VAL A 126 -8.68 -5.72 -9.14
CA VAL A 126 -7.55 -5.92 -8.25
C VAL A 126 -6.31 -5.12 -8.71
N ALA A 127 -5.85 -4.18 -7.89
CA ALA A 127 -4.57 -3.50 -8.09
C ALA A 127 -3.45 -4.26 -7.38
N ILE A 128 -2.43 -4.71 -8.12
CA ILE A 128 -1.22 -5.32 -7.57
C ILE A 128 -0.14 -4.24 -7.43
N LEU A 129 0.27 -3.94 -6.21
CA LEU A 129 1.22 -2.89 -5.89
C LEU A 129 2.57 -3.48 -5.49
N ILE A 130 3.59 -3.25 -6.32
CA ILE A 130 4.93 -3.82 -6.16
C ILE A 130 5.93 -2.69 -5.87
N PRO A 131 6.43 -2.55 -4.64
CA PRO A 131 7.46 -1.57 -4.32
C PRO A 131 8.81 -2.05 -4.89
N HIS A 132 9.51 -1.21 -5.65
CA HIS A 132 10.63 -1.66 -6.47
C HIS A 132 11.84 -0.70 -6.47
N ARG A 133 13.05 -1.27 -6.46
CA ARG A 133 14.31 -0.59 -6.83
C ARG A 133 15.43 -1.62 -7.05
N ASN A 134 16.14 -1.55 -8.17
CA ASN A 134 17.32 -2.37 -8.49
C ASN A 134 17.07 -3.88 -8.33
N ARG A 135 15.91 -4.36 -8.79
CA ARG A 135 15.44 -5.76 -8.66
C ARG A 135 14.83 -6.27 -9.97
N GLU A 136 15.33 -5.78 -11.10
CA GLU A 136 14.75 -5.99 -12.43
C GLU A 136 14.61 -7.47 -12.78
N LYS A 137 15.60 -8.31 -12.45
CA LYS A 137 15.49 -9.76 -12.63
C LYS A 137 14.38 -10.41 -11.81
N HIS A 138 14.23 -10.02 -10.54
CA HIS A 138 13.14 -10.53 -9.70
C HIS A 138 11.78 -10.10 -10.25
N LEU A 139 11.69 -8.85 -10.70
CA LEU A 139 10.47 -8.35 -11.34
C LEU A 139 10.11 -9.15 -12.59
N MET A 140 11.09 -9.45 -13.46
CA MET A 140 10.83 -10.28 -14.65
C MET A 140 10.35 -11.68 -14.26
N TYR A 141 10.97 -12.34 -13.27
CA TYR A 141 10.50 -13.64 -12.77
C TYR A 141 9.10 -13.57 -12.19
N LEU A 142 8.80 -12.53 -11.42
CA LEU A 142 7.48 -12.33 -10.89
C LEU A 142 6.45 -12.16 -12.01
N LEU A 143 6.70 -11.27 -12.98
CA LEU A 143 5.76 -11.03 -14.09
C LEU A 143 5.53 -12.27 -14.95
N GLU A 144 6.58 -13.05 -15.23
CA GLU A 144 6.47 -14.32 -15.98
C GLU A 144 5.45 -15.28 -15.35
N HIS A 145 5.43 -15.35 -14.03
CA HIS A 145 4.57 -16.29 -13.30
C HIS A 145 3.23 -15.67 -12.91
N LEU A 146 3.23 -14.38 -12.57
CA LEU A 146 2.08 -13.68 -11.99
C LEU A 146 1.01 -13.38 -13.04
N HIS A 147 1.37 -12.99 -14.26
CA HIS A 147 0.38 -12.73 -15.31
C HIS A 147 -0.52 -13.95 -15.61
N PRO A 148 0.02 -15.12 -15.98
CA PRO A 148 -0.83 -16.27 -16.25
C PRO A 148 -1.52 -16.79 -14.98
N PHE A 149 -0.93 -16.58 -13.79
CA PHE A 149 -1.56 -16.90 -12.50
C PHE A 149 -2.84 -16.07 -12.27
N LEU A 150 -2.77 -14.75 -12.45
CA LEU A 150 -3.91 -13.85 -12.24
C LEU A 150 -4.99 -14.02 -13.32
N GLN A 151 -4.60 -14.27 -14.57
CA GLN A 151 -5.55 -14.57 -15.66
C GLN A 151 -6.38 -15.82 -15.36
N ARG A 152 -5.76 -16.89 -14.84
CA ARG A 152 -6.49 -18.12 -14.42
C ARG A 152 -7.42 -17.90 -13.24
N GLN A 153 -7.26 -16.82 -12.48
CA GLN A 153 -8.17 -16.44 -11.40
C GLN A 153 -9.35 -15.58 -11.90
N GLN A 154 -9.41 -15.27 -13.20
CA GLN A 154 -10.46 -14.46 -13.84
C GLN A 154 -10.66 -13.08 -13.15
N LEU A 155 -9.54 -12.45 -12.80
CA LEU A 155 -9.53 -11.09 -12.23
C LEU A 155 -9.50 -10.04 -13.35
N ASP A 156 -10.17 -8.91 -13.10
CA ASP A 156 -9.80 -7.65 -13.73
C ASP A 156 -8.68 -7.06 -12.88
N TYR A 157 -7.45 -7.01 -13.41
CA TYR A 157 -6.29 -6.59 -12.63
C TYR A 157 -5.40 -5.61 -13.36
N GLY A 158 -4.66 -4.84 -12.57
CA GLY A 158 -3.58 -3.97 -13.03
C GLY A 158 -2.35 -4.13 -12.14
N ILE A 159 -1.18 -4.21 -12.75
CA ILE A 159 0.10 -4.28 -12.02
C ILE A 159 0.77 -2.90 -12.01
N TYR A 160 1.07 -2.43 -10.81
CA TYR A 160 1.76 -1.17 -10.53
C TYR A 160 3.12 -1.47 -9.94
N VAL A 161 4.18 -1.00 -10.61
CA VAL A 161 5.55 -1.08 -10.11
C VAL A 161 5.95 0.30 -9.58
N ILE A 162 5.99 0.45 -8.26
CA ILE A 162 6.27 1.72 -7.60
C ILE A 162 7.78 1.83 -7.40
N HIS A 163 8.46 2.49 -8.35
CA HIS A 163 9.90 2.65 -8.32
C HIS A 163 10.35 3.78 -7.36
N GLN A 164 11.25 3.47 -6.43
CA GLN A 164 11.88 4.49 -5.60
C GLN A 164 13.10 5.09 -6.30
N ALA A 165 13.02 6.35 -6.71
CA ALA A 165 14.16 7.06 -7.29
C ALA A 165 15.27 7.34 -6.25
N GLY A 166 16.51 7.44 -6.75
CA GLY A 166 17.68 7.82 -5.97
C GLY A 166 18.23 6.72 -5.05
N SER A 167 19.25 7.09 -4.26
CA SER A 167 20.08 6.15 -3.48
C SER A 167 19.78 6.12 -1.97
N LYS A 168 18.80 6.91 -1.48
CA LYS A 168 18.42 6.92 -0.06
C LYS A 168 17.88 5.55 0.38
N LYS A 169 17.79 5.30 1.70
CA LYS A 169 17.21 4.05 2.23
C LYS A 169 15.85 3.74 1.58
N PHE A 170 15.63 2.47 1.28
CA PHE A 170 14.36 2.02 0.71
C PHE A 170 13.24 2.16 1.75
N ASN A 171 12.05 2.54 1.32
CA ASN A 171 10.88 2.63 2.18
C ASN A 171 9.69 1.92 1.54
N ARG A 172 9.59 0.62 1.83
CA ARG A 172 8.58 -0.28 1.27
C ARG A 172 7.16 0.23 1.54
N ALA A 173 6.81 0.45 2.81
CA ALA A 173 5.51 0.92 3.25
C ALA A 173 5.08 2.23 2.56
N LYS A 174 5.99 3.20 2.47
CA LYS A 174 5.68 4.48 1.82
C LYS A 174 5.42 4.33 0.32
N LEU A 175 6.16 3.47 -0.37
CA LEU A 175 5.90 3.18 -1.79
C LEU A 175 4.55 2.50 -1.99
N LEU A 176 4.16 1.60 -1.09
CA LEU A 176 2.85 0.96 -1.13
C LEU A 176 1.71 1.97 -0.91
N ASN A 177 1.87 2.94 0.00
CA ASN A 177 0.94 4.06 0.15
C ASN A 177 0.84 4.90 -1.13
N VAL A 178 1.98 5.20 -1.77
CA VAL A 178 2.00 5.90 -3.08
C VAL A 178 1.26 5.09 -4.13
N GLY A 179 1.54 3.79 -4.23
CA GLY A 179 0.88 2.88 -5.17
C GLY A 179 -0.63 2.86 -5.01
N TYR A 180 -1.12 2.80 -3.77
CA TYR A 180 -2.55 2.86 -3.47
C TYR A 180 -3.19 4.16 -3.99
N LEU A 181 -2.58 5.31 -3.69
CA LEU A 181 -3.09 6.61 -4.11
C LEU A 181 -3.02 6.83 -5.61
N GLU A 182 -1.96 6.36 -6.29
CA GLU A 182 -1.82 6.50 -7.74
C GLU A 182 -2.76 5.53 -8.48
N ALA A 183 -2.89 4.29 -8.03
CA ALA A 183 -3.80 3.32 -8.65
C ALA A 183 -5.26 3.78 -8.61
N LEU A 184 -5.69 4.46 -7.55
CA LEU A 184 -7.03 5.05 -7.43
C LEU A 184 -7.32 6.15 -8.46
N LYS A 185 -6.30 6.74 -9.09
CA LYS A 185 -6.49 7.73 -10.17
C LYS A 185 -6.77 7.08 -11.52
N ASP A 186 -6.38 5.82 -11.68
CA ASP A 186 -6.47 5.11 -12.95
C ASP A 186 -7.79 4.33 -13.10
N GLU A 187 -8.30 3.77 -12.01
CA GLU A 187 -9.50 2.93 -12.00
C GLU A 187 -10.08 2.84 -10.59
N ASN A 188 -11.38 2.53 -10.50
CA ASN A 188 -12.07 2.30 -9.24
C ASN A 188 -11.80 0.87 -8.73
N TRP A 189 -10.55 0.57 -8.35
CA TRP A 189 -10.11 -0.73 -7.81
C TRP A 189 -10.80 -1.15 -6.50
N ASP A 190 -11.34 -2.36 -6.45
CA ASP A 190 -12.07 -2.87 -5.28
C ASP A 190 -11.10 -3.45 -4.23
N CYS A 191 -10.00 -4.04 -4.70
CA CYS A 191 -9.00 -4.76 -3.90
C CYS A 191 -7.57 -4.30 -4.19
N PHE A 192 -6.72 -4.27 -3.17
CA PHE A 192 -5.30 -3.95 -3.28
C PHE A 192 -4.46 -5.09 -2.74
N ILE A 193 -3.55 -5.60 -3.58
CA ILE A 193 -2.55 -6.60 -3.21
C ILE A 193 -1.20 -5.90 -3.05
N PHE A 194 -0.66 -5.89 -1.84
CA PHE A 194 0.64 -5.32 -1.53
C PHE A 194 1.69 -6.42 -1.62
N HIS A 195 2.60 -6.34 -2.60
CA HIS A 195 3.33 -7.52 -3.06
C HIS A 195 4.84 -7.31 -3.14
N ASP A 196 5.62 -8.09 -2.39
CA ASP A 196 7.08 -8.09 -2.52
C ASP A 196 7.52 -8.66 -3.87
N VAL A 197 8.49 -8.01 -4.52
CA VAL A 197 8.93 -8.38 -5.87
C VAL A 197 9.57 -9.77 -5.98
N ASP A 198 10.01 -10.36 -4.86
CA ASP A 198 10.75 -11.63 -4.81
C ASP A 198 9.93 -12.81 -4.27
N LEU A 199 8.60 -12.67 -4.15
CA LEU A 199 7.71 -13.73 -3.70
C LEU A 199 6.81 -14.22 -4.84
N VAL A 200 7.10 -15.39 -5.40
CA VAL A 200 6.31 -15.95 -6.51
C VAL A 200 5.37 -17.04 -5.97
N PRO A 201 4.05 -16.99 -6.25
CA PRO A 201 3.11 -17.97 -5.73
C PRO A 201 3.26 -19.32 -6.44
N GLU A 202 3.29 -20.41 -5.66
CA GLU A 202 3.46 -21.78 -6.15
C GLU A 202 2.14 -22.53 -6.37
N ASN A 203 0.98 -21.94 -6.04
CA ASN A 203 -0.32 -22.60 -6.18
C ASN A 203 -1.41 -21.57 -6.46
N ASP A 204 -2.11 -21.70 -7.58
CA ASP A 204 -3.15 -20.74 -8.00
C ASP A 204 -4.48 -20.87 -7.27
N LEU A 205 -4.62 -21.85 -6.36
CA LEU A 205 -5.66 -21.87 -5.33
C LEU A 205 -5.44 -20.80 -4.24
N ASN A 206 -4.25 -20.17 -4.20
CA ASN A 206 -4.01 -18.97 -3.40
C ASN A 206 -4.60 -17.74 -4.12
N LEU A 207 -5.88 -17.46 -3.91
CA LEU A 207 -6.61 -16.43 -4.65
C LEU A 207 -6.17 -15.01 -4.26
N TYR A 208 -5.70 -14.23 -5.24
CA TYR A 208 -5.27 -12.83 -5.11
C TYR A 208 -6.49 -11.91 -5.21
N LYS A 209 -7.40 -12.09 -4.26
CA LYS A 209 -8.64 -11.33 -4.12
C LYS A 209 -8.83 -10.93 -2.65
N CYS A 210 -9.61 -9.89 -2.42
CA CYS A 210 -9.91 -9.41 -1.08
C CYS A 210 -11.13 -10.13 -0.52
N GLU A 211 -11.17 -10.24 0.80
CA GLU A 211 -12.24 -10.86 1.57
C GLU A 211 -12.73 -9.88 2.64
N GLU A 212 -13.70 -10.29 3.46
CA GLU A 212 -14.26 -9.45 4.52
C GLU A 212 -13.21 -9.00 5.56
N GLN A 213 -12.16 -9.80 5.75
CA GLN A 213 -11.01 -9.49 6.61
C GLN A 213 -9.73 -9.29 5.79
N PRO A 214 -8.77 -8.47 6.27
CA PRO A 214 -7.44 -8.37 5.69
C PRO A 214 -6.81 -9.76 5.55
N LYS A 215 -6.30 -10.07 4.35
CA LYS A 215 -5.81 -11.41 4.02
C LYS A 215 -4.29 -11.42 3.91
N HIS A 216 -3.68 -12.40 4.58
CA HIS A 216 -2.26 -12.70 4.42
C HIS A 216 -2.06 -13.80 3.39
N LEU A 217 -1.34 -13.51 2.29
CA LEU A 217 -1.17 -14.44 1.17
C LEU A 217 0.12 -15.27 1.28
N VAL A 218 0.99 -14.99 2.26
CA VAL A 218 2.31 -15.64 2.44
C VAL A 218 2.38 -16.40 3.76
N VAL A 219 1.55 -17.43 3.89
CA VAL A 219 1.49 -18.27 5.10
C VAL A 219 2.66 -19.26 5.23
N GLY A 220 3.48 -19.40 4.18
CA GLY A 220 4.70 -20.20 4.18
C GLY A 220 5.49 -19.98 2.89
N ARG A 221 6.83 -20.10 2.96
CA ARG A 221 7.73 -20.01 1.81
C ARG A 221 8.77 -21.11 1.86
N ASN A 222 9.38 -21.43 0.72
CA ASN A 222 10.44 -22.44 0.63
C ASN A 222 11.55 -22.23 1.69
N SER A 223 11.96 -20.98 1.91
CA SER A 223 13.02 -20.61 2.86
C SER A 223 12.63 -20.78 4.33
N THR A 224 11.34 -20.91 4.63
CA THR A 224 10.83 -21.20 5.98
C THR A 224 10.34 -22.64 6.12
N GLY A 225 10.63 -23.50 5.13
CA GLY A 225 10.11 -24.87 5.08
C GLY A 225 8.58 -24.90 5.03
N TYR A 226 7.97 -23.94 4.32
CA TYR A 226 6.52 -23.75 4.22
C TYR A 226 5.81 -23.54 5.56
N ARG A 227 6.49 -22.93 6.53
CA ARG A 227 5.91 -22.51 7.81
C ARG A 227 5.81 -21.01 7.90
N LEU A 228 4.83 -20.53 8.65
CA LEU A 228 4.72 -19.11 8.98
C LEU A 228 5.98 -18.67 9.75
N ARG A 229 6.50 -17.49 9.46
CA ARG A 229 7.75 -17.00 10.04
C ARG A 229 7.66 -16.87 11.58
N TYR A 230 6.54 -16.33 12.06
CA TYR A 230 6.16 -16.25 13.46
C TYR A 230 4.65 -15.99 13.56
N SER A 231 4.06 -16.22 14.73
CA SER A 231 2.64 -15.95 14.97
C SER A 231 2.34 -14.46 14.78
N GLY A 232 1.38 -14.14 13.90
CA GLY A 232 1.07 -12.75 13.56
C GLY A 232 2.02 -12.12 12.54
N TYR A 233 2.83 -12.89 11.81
CA TYR A 233 3.55 -12.35 10.66
C TYR A 233 2.56 -11.91 9.57
N PHE A 234 2.67 -10.66 9.10
CA PHE A 234 1.78 -10.06 8.08
C PHE A 234 2.56 -9.43 6.92
N GLY A 235 3.83 -9.81 6.74
CA GLY A 235 4.70 -9.34 5.67
C GLY A 235 4.65 -10.19 4.41
N GLY A 236 5.37 -9.75 3.37
CA GLY A 236 5.43 -10.42 2.07
C GLY A 236 4.35 -9.94 1.11
N VAL A 237 3.23 -10.67 1.08
CA VAL A 237 2.08 -10.38 0.24
C VAL A 237 0.80 -10.37 1.07
N THR A 238 0.05 -9.27 1.00
CA THR A 238 -1.21 -9.07 1.73
C THR A 238 -2.26 -8.47 0.82
N ALA A 239 -3.54 -8.76 1.10
CA ALA A 239 -4.68 -8.19 0.41
C ALA A 239 -5.54 -7.39 1.39
N LEU A 240 -5.87 -6.15 1.04
CA LEU A 240 -6.85 -5.35 1.75
C LEU A 240 -7.80 -4.70 0.74
N SER A 241 -9.10 -4.70 1.06
CA SER A 241 -10.08 -3.94 0.29
C SER A 241 -9.74 -2.45 0.36
N ARG A 242 -10.30 -1.69 -0.57
CA ARG A 242 -10.18 -0.22 -0.55
C ARG A 242 -10.52 0.36 0.81
N GLU A 243 -11.64 -0.08 1.38
CA GLU A 243 -12.20 0.40 2.65
C GLU A 243 -11.33 -0.05 3.82
N GLN A 244 -10.87 -1.31 3.83
CA GLN A 244 -9.98 -1.83 4.87
C GLN A 244 -8.69 -1.01 4.96
N PHE A 245 -8.04 -0.75 3.82
CA PHE A 245 -6.79 0.02 3.80
C PHE A 245 -7.01 1.49 4.18
N PHE A 246 -8.12 2.09 3.72
CA PHE A 246 -8.49 3.45 4.09
C PHE A 246 -8.74 3.58 5.60
N LYS A 247 -9.48 2.63 6.18
CA LYS A 247 -9.85 2.63 7.60
C LYS A 247 -8.65 2.66 8.54
N VAL A 248 -7.55 1.99 8.17
CA VAL A 248 -6.31 1.94 8.97
C VAL A 248 -5.34 3.09 8.65
N ASN A 249 -5.74 4.03 7.78
CA ASN A 249 -4.89 5.12 7.30
C ASN A 249 -3.58 4.62 6.65
N GLY A 250 -3.67 3.52 5.89
CA GLY A 250 -2.56 2.89 5.20
C GLY A 250 -1.39 2.46 6.10
N PHE A 251 -0.22 2.27 5.48
CA PHE A 251 1.02 1.93 6.21
C PHE A 251 1.66 3.15 6.88
N SER A 252 2.50 2.94 7.89
CA SER A 252 3.40 3.99 8.41
C SER A 252 4.46 4.40 7.39
N ASN A 253 4.62 5.71 7.17
CA ASN A 253 5.64 6.27 6.27
C ASN A 253 7.05 6.36 6.89
N ASN A 254 7.22 5.98 8.16
CA ASN A 254 8.43 6.26 8.93
C ASN A 254 9.45 5.10 8.97
N TYR A 255 9.12 3.96 8.36
CA TYR A 255 10.01 2.81 8.30
C TYR A 255 11.00 2.92 7.12
N TRP A 256 12.23 3.32 7.43
CA TRP A 256 13.33 3.46 6.45
C TRP A 256 14.35 2.33 6.61
N GLY A 257 14.37 1.40 5.65
CA GLY A 257 15.17 0.18 5.73
C GLY A 257 14.29 -1.06 5.92
N TRP A 258 14.85 -2.08 6.55
CA TRP A 258 14.17 -3.36 6.75
C TRP A 258 13.48 -3.43 8.12
N GLY A 259 12.21 -3.83 8.12
CA GLY A 259 11.53 -4.45 9.25
C GLY A 259 10.55 -3.57 10.02
N GLY A 260 9.46 -4.19 10.47
CA GLY A 260 8.50 -3.67 11.43
C GLY A 260 7.33 -2.89 10.83
N GLU A 261 7.36 -2.59 9.52
CA GLU A 261 6.27 -1.86 8.87
C GLU A 261 5.04 -2.74 8.59
N ASP A 262 5.26 -4.04 8.41
CA ASP A 262 4.24 -5.07 8.28
C ASP A 262 3.60 -5.42 9.62
N ASP A 263 4.40 -5.48 10.68
CA ASP A 263 3.89 -5.61 12.05
C ASP A 263 3.08 -4.39 12.48
N ASP A 264 3.52 -3.17 12.12
CA ASP A 264 2.75 -1.93 12.34
C ASP A 264 1.41 -1.97 11.61
N LEU A 265 1.38 -2.39 10.33
CA LEU A 265 0.12 -2.52 9.61
C LEU A 265 -0.83 -3.49 10.30
N ARG A 266 -0.35 -4.64 10.76
CA ARG A 266 -1.20 -5.64 11.45
C ARG A 266 -1.83 -5.10 12.73
N LEU A 267 -1.15 -4.19 13.42
CA LEU A 267 -1.65 -3.60 14.67
C LEU A 267 -2.74 -2.55 14.46
N ARG A 268 -2.86 -1.99 13.25
CA ARG A 268 -3.88 -1.00 12.89
C ARG A 268 -5.21 -1.67 12.54
#